data_AF-A0A1E1LKF4-F1
#
_entry.id   AF-A0A1E1LKF4-F1
#
_cell.length_a   1.000
_cell.length_b   1.000
_cell.length_c   1.000
_cell.angle_alpha   90.00
_cell.angle_beta   90.00
_cell.angle_gamma   90.00
#
_symmetry.space_group_name_H-M   'P 1'
#
loop_
_entity.id
_entity.type
_entity.pdbx_description
1 polymer ?
#
loop_
_entity_poly.entity_id
_entity_poly.type
_entity_poly.pdbx_seq_one_letter_code
_entity_poly.pdbx_strand_id
1 'polypeptide(L)'
;MDEERSGSFAQGTSRLSDFGGKLEEVLKANAKQSQQLALLQEQAESSRQSHDLGIETLNQIWELLKLSETQLRTRSHNRVLNALRFDGMEARVDSVSRSESDTFDWCLTDKQVPISHPEPAISFQEWLIRGNGVFHISGKLGSGKSTLMKYLVNHAVTKTNLEKWAGSRRLIFAQFFSGNLDAV
;
A
#
# COMPACT_ATOMS: atom_id res chain seq x y z
N MET A 1 -26.66 -22.20 -24.23
CA MET A 1 -25.64 -22.13 -23.15
C MET A 1 -24.89 -20.81 -23.28
N ASP A 2 -25.60 -19.68 -23.41
CA ASP A 2 -24.99 -18.39 -23.80
C ASP A 2 -25.37 -17.21 -22.89
N GLU A 3 -26.21 -17.42 -21.86
CA GLU A 3 -26.63 -16.32 -20.96
C GLU A 3 -25.67 -16.10 -19.77
N GLU A 4 -24.91 -17.10 -19.32
CA GLU A 4 -24.03 -16.97 -18.15
C GLU A 4 -22.71 -16.21 -18.44
N ARG A 5 -22.26 -16.14 -19.70
CA ARG A 5 -21.04 -15.38 -20.07
C ARG A 5 -21.21 -13.85 -20.03
N SER A 6 -22.44 -13.34 -20.09
CA SER A 6 -22.70 -11.90 -20.14
C SER A 6 -22.64 -11.22 -18.76
N GLY A 7 -23.00 -11.95 -17.68
CA GLY A 7 -23.03 -11.40 -16.31
C GLY A 7 -21.65 -11.21 -15.66
N SER A 8 -20.69 -12.09 -15.93
CA SER A 8 -19.33 -12.03 -15.36
C SER A 8 -18.50 -10.86 -15.92
N PHE A 9 -18.66 -10.57 -17.22
CA PHE A 9 -18.02 -9.41 -17.87
C PHE A 9 -18.60 -8.09 -17.34
N ALA A 10 -19.91 -8.05 -17.08
CA ALA A 10 -20.59 -6.88 -16.51
C ALA A 10 -20.15 -6.57 -15.05
N GLN A 11 -19.84 -7.58 -14.23
CA GLN A 11 -19.32 -7.35 -12.87
C GLN A 11 -17.85 -6.92 -12.83
N GLY A 12 -17.01 -7.45 -13.74
CA GLY A 12 -15.61 -7.04 -13.87
C GLY A 12 -15.48 -5.59 -14.38
N THR A 13 -16.28 -5.22 -15.38
CA THR A 13 -16.36 -3.82 -15.85
C THR A 13 -16.99 -2.91 -14.80
N SER A 14 -18.01 -3.37 -14.07
CA SER A 14 -18.63 -2.64 -12.95
C SER A 14 -17.63 -2.34 -11.83
N ARG A 15 -16.74 -3.27 -11.47
CA ARG A 15 -15.73 -3.03 -10.42
C ARG A 15 -14.60 -2.12 -10.87
N LEU A 16 -14.14 -2.24 -12.12
CA LEU A 16 -13.16 -1.31 -12.70
C LEU A 16 -13.77 0.08 -12.90
N SER A 17 -15.05 0.18 -13.25
CA SER A 17 -15.76 1.46 -13.33
C SER A 17 -16.00 2.08 -11.96
N ASP A 18 -16.33 1.28 -10.94
CA ASP A 18 -16.49 1.75 -9.56
C ASP A 18 -15.16 2.28 -9.00
N PHE A 19 -14.07 1.57 -9.30
CA PHE A 19 -12.72 2.02 -8.95
C PHE A 19 -12.34 3.31 -9.67
N GLY A 20 -12.63 3.39 -10.98
CA GLY A 20 -12.41 4.60 -11.79
C GLY A 20 -13.22 5.80 -11.27
N GLY A 21 -14.49 5.58 -10.93
CA GLY A 21 -15.38 6.61 -10.38
C GLY A 21 -14.90 7.12 -9.02
N LYS A 22 -14.50 6.21 -8.11
CA LYS A 22 -13.89 6.58 -6.83
C LYS A 22 -12.59 7.38 -7.02
N LEU A 23 -11.75 6.98 -7.97
CA LEU A 23 -10.50 7.69 -8.26
C LEU A 23 -10.77 9.11 -8.76
N GLU A 24 -11.76 9.27 -9.65
CA GLU A 24 -12.14 10.58 -10.19
C GLU A 24 -12.73 11.50 -9.10
N GLU A 25 -13.51 10.94 -8.17
CA GLU A 25 -14.03 11.67 -7.01
C GLU A 25 -12.90 12.14 -6.08
N VAL A 26 -11.91 11.28 -5.82
CA VAL A 26 -10.73 11.63 -5.02
C VAL A 26 -9.91 12.71 -5.71
N LEU A 27 -9.71 12.64 -7.03
CA LEU A 27 -9.00 13.65 -7.79
C LEU A 27 -9.70 15.01 -7.75
N LYS A 28 -11.01 15.05 -8.02
CA LYS A 28 -11.81 16.29 -8.00
C LYS A 28 -11.75 16.98 -6.64
N ALA A 29 -11.84 16.20 -5.59
CA ALA A 29 -11.93 16.75 -4.26
C ALA A 29 -10.56 17.04 -3.62
N ASN A 30 -9.47 16.38 -4.06
CA ASN A 30 -8.11 16.86 -3.78
C ASN A 30 -7.85 18.20 -4.49
N ALA A 31 -8.26 18.35 -5.76
CA ALA A 31 -8.09 19.59 -6.50
C ALA A 31 -8.79 20.79 -5.84
N LYS A 32 -10.07 20.61 -5.45
CA LYS A 32 -10.83 21.63 -4.71
C LYS A 32 -10.13 22.05 -3.40
N GLN A 33 -9.54 21.08 -2.72
CA GLN A 33 -8.91 21.27 -1.42
C GLN A 33 -7.54 21.98 -1.53
N SER A 34 -6.77 21.69 -2.58
CA SER A 34 -5.53 22.42 -2.91
C SER A 34 -5.80 23.86 -3.34
N GLN A 35 -6.87 24.10 -4.10
CA GLN A 35 -7.28 25.47 -4.47
C GLN A 35 -7.64 26.31 -3.24
N GLN A 36 -8.36 25.72 -2.27
CA GLN A 36 -8.74 26.42 -1.04
C GLN A 36 -7.52 26.80 -0.17
N LEU A 37 -6.47 25.97 -0.16
CA LEU A 37 -5.22 26.30 0.50
C LEU A 37 -4.49 27.48 -0.13
N ALA A 38 -4.36 27.48 -1.46
CA ALA A 38 -3.68 28.55 -2.17
C ALA A 38 -4.35 29.90 -1.88
N LEU A 39 -5.68 29.90 -1.83
CA LEU A 39 -6.48 31.10 -1.55
C LEU A 39 -6.31 31.58 -0.09
N LEU A 40 -6.23 30.67 0.88
CA LEU A 40 -5.94 31.02 2.28
C LEU A 40 -4.51 31.55 2.46
N GLN A 41 -3.54 31.00 1.73
CA GLN A 41 -2.15 31.48 1.74
C GLN A 41 -2.05 32.89 1.15
N GLU A 42 -2.70 33.15 0.02
CA GLU A 42 -2.74 34.48 -0.61
C GLU A 42 -3.42 35.53 0.29
N GLN A 43 -4.48 35.14 1.01
CA GLN A 43 -5.13 35.99 2.00
C GLN A 43 -4.23 36.28 3.21
N ALA A 44 -3.47 35.29 3.69
CA ALA A 44 -2.51 35.48 4.77
C ALA A 44 -1.33 36.39 4.33
N GLU A 45 -0.87 36.26 3.08
CA GLU A 45 0.20 37.08 2.51
C GLU A 45 -0.23 38.52 2.24
N SER A 46 -1.45 38.73 1.73
CA SER A 46 -2.01 40.08 1.54
C SER A 46 -2.29 40.79 2.88
N SER A 47 -2.70 40.05 3.91
CA SER A 47 -2.83 40.59 5.27
C SER A 47 -1.48 41.00 5.89
N ARG A 48 -0.36 40.45 5.41
CA ARG A 48 1.01 40.83 5.84
C ARG A 48 1.41 42.24 5.41
N GLN A 49 0.81 42.77 4.33
CA GLN A 49 1.09 44.12 3.82
C GLN A 49 0.25 45.21 4.51
N SER A 50 -0.80 44.85 5.24
CA SER A 50 -1.72 45.78 5.91
C SER A 50 -1.53 45.73 7.43
N HIS A 51 -0.64 46.58 7.96
CA HIS A 51 -0.41 46.93 9.37
C HIS A 51 -0.08 45.83 10.41
N ASP A 52 1.14 45.95 10.96
CA ASP A 52 1.64 45.56 12.30
C ASP A 52 0.93 44.40 13.04
N LEU A 53 0.89 43.22 12.41
CA LEU A 53 0.58 41.98 13.12
C LEU A 53 1.79 41.63 13.99
N GLY A 54 1.66 41.83 15.30
CA GLY A 54 2.67 41.42 16.27
C GLY A 54 3.13 39.98 16.01
N ILE A 55 4.43 39.73 16.22
CA ILE A 55 5.11 38.45 15.93
C ILE A 55 4.34 37.24 16.49
N GLU A 56 3.69 37.41 17.64
CA GLU A 56 2.82 36.40 18.27
C GLU A 56 1.64 35.97 17.38
N THR A 57 0.93 36.94 16.79
CA THR A 57 -0.21 36.68 15.90
C THR A 57 0.24 36.00 14.61
N LEU A 58 1.40 36.39 14.07
CA LEU A 58 1.98 35.74 12.89
C LEU A 58 2.34 34.28 13.18
N ASN A 59 2.91 33.98 14.36
CA ASN A 59 3.22 32.61 14.77
C ASN A 59 1.95 31.76 14.92
N GLN A 60 0.88 32.33 15.50
CA GLN A 60 -0.40 31.64 15.61
C GLN A 60 -1.00 31.30 14.24
N ILE A 61 -0.95 32.24 13.29
CA ILE A 61 -1.41 32.01 11.91
C ILE A 61 -0.56 30.92 11.23
N TRP A 62 0.76 30.96 11.40
CA TRP A 62 1.65 29.95 10.84
C TRP A 62 1.38 28.55 11.39
N GLU A 63 1.15 28.42 12.70
CA GLU A 63 0.79 27.14 13.30
C GLU A 63 -0.58 26.65 12.81
N LEU A 64 -1.57 27.54 12.66
CA LEU A 64 -2.85 27.19 12.06
C LEU A 64 -2.71 26.72 10.60
N LEU A 65 -1.88 27.38 9.80
CA LEU A 65 -1.61 27.00 8.42
C LEU A 65 -0.90 25.64 8.33
N LYS A 66 0.13 25.37 9.16
CA LYS A 66 0.79 24.05 9.25
C LYS A 66 -0.17 22.94 9.67
N LEU A 67 -1.03 23.21 10.66
CA LEU A 67 -2.07 22.28 11.08
C LEU A 67 -3.04 21.99 9.92
N SER A 68 -3.40 23.00 9.12
CA SER A 68 -4.25 22.79 7.95
C SER A 68 -3.55 21.90 6.91
N GLU A 69 -2.30 22.17 6.54
CA GLU A 69 -1.56 21.40 5.54
C GLU A 69 -1.41 19.91 5.94
N THR A 70 -1.09 19.65 7.22
CA THR A 70 -1.00 18.28 7.74
C THR A 70 -2.34 17.55 7.73
N GLN A 71 -3.44 18.24 8.09
CA GLN A 71 -4.79 17.68 7.99
C GLN A 71 -5.17 17.36 6.55
N LEU A 72 -4.79 18.21 5.61
CA LEU A 72 -5.06 18.03 4.20
C LEU A 72 -4.29 16.87 3.61
N ARG A 73 -2.99 16.78 3.91
CA ARG A 73 -2.15 15.63 3.57
C ARG A 73 -2.74 14.33 4.13
N THR A 74 -3.21 14.35 5.37
CA THR A 74 -3.83 13.20 6.04
C THR A 74 -5.16 12.83 5.39
N ARG A 75 -6.00 13.80 5.05
CA ARG A 75 -7.26 13.58 4.33
C ARG A 75 -7.00 12.98 2.96
N SER A 76 -6.08 13.54 2.16
CA SER A 76 -5.72 13.00 0.85
C SER A 76 -5.16 11.58 0.94
N HIS A 77 -4.28 11.30 1.91
CA HIS A 77 -3.81 9.92 2.17
C HIS A 77 -4.97 8.97 2.46
N ASN A 78 -5.83 9.31 3.41
CA ASN A 78 -6.96 8.46 3.78
C ASN A 78 -7.93 8.24 2.61
N ARG A 79 -8.14 9.24 1.76
CA ARG A 79 -8.97 9.09 0.56
C ARG A 79 -8.41 8.10 -0.43
N VAL A 80 -7.10 8.18 -0.71
CA VAL A 80 -6.43 7.21 -1.58
C VAL A 80 -6.49 5.81 -0.97
N LEU A 81 -6.19 5.67 0.32
CA LEU A 81 -6.28 4.38 1.03
C LEU A 81 -7.71 3.80 1.00
N ASN A 82 -8.73 4.63 1.21
CA ASN A 82 -10.13 4.23 1.16
C ASN A 82 -10.60 3.86 -0.26
N ALA A 83 -10.10 4.55 -1.28
CA ALA A 83 -10.40 4.21 -2.67
C ALA A 83 -9.75 2.88 -3.10
N LEU A 84 -8.56 2.58 -2.58
CA LEU A 84 -7.87 1.31 -2.80
C LEU A 84 -8.47 0.15 -1.99
N ARG A 85 -9.21 0.44 -0.91
CA ARG A 85 -9.86 -0.55 -0.06
C ARG A 85 -11.08 -1.16 -0.76
N PHE A 86 -11.21 -2.48 -0.73
CA PHE A 86 -12.38 -3.21 -1.22
C PHE A 86 -12.82 -4.29 -0.23
N ASP A 87 -14.09 -4.68 -0.33
CA ASP A 87 -14.70 -5.67 0.55
C ASP A 87 -14.06 -7.05 0.35
N GLY A 88 -13.64 -7.67 1.45
CA GLY A 88 -12.95 -8.97 1.44
C GLY A 88 -11.43 -8.90 1.26
N MET A 89 -10.82 -7.70 1.20
CA MET A 89 -9.36 -7.53 1.19
C MET A 89 -8.68 -8.23 2.37
N GLU A 90 -9.32 -8.25 3.54
CA GLU A 90 -8.86 -8.98 4.72
C GLU A 90 -9.28 -10.46 4.68
N ALA A 91 -10.48 -10.77 4.18
CA ALA A 91 -11.02 -12.13 4.11
C ALA A 91 -10.18 -13.09 3.26
N ARG A 92 -9.46 -12.58 2.23
CA ARG A 92 -8.55 -13.42 1.43
C ARG A 92 -7.39 -13.95 2.27
N VAL A 93 -6.82 -13.11 3.14
CA VAL A 93 -5.76 -13.53 4.05
C VAL A 93 -6.24 -14.72 4.86
N ASP A 94 -7.46 -14.67 5.39
CA ASP A 94 -8.05 -15.77 6.18
C ASP A 94 -8.32 -17.02 5.34
N SER A 95 -8.84 -16.87 4.11
CA SER A 95 -9.16 -17.99 3.22
C SER A 95 -7.95 -18.77 2.70
N VAL A 96 -6.74 -18.18 2.70
CA VAL A 96 -5.52 -18.90 2.36
C VAL A 96 -5.19 -19.83 3.51
N SER A 97 -5.22 -21.14 3.29
CA SER A 97 -4.91 -22.13 4.33
C SER A 97 -3.56 -21.83 5.00
N ARG A 98 -3.45 -22.07 6.31
CA ARG A 98 -2.15 -22.05 6.98
C ARG A 98 -1.28 -23.14 6.37
N SER A 99 -0.02 -22.85 6.10
CA SER A 99 0.95 -23.90 5.80
C SER A 99 1.27 -24.66 7.08
N GLU A 100 1.59 -25.94 6.96
CA GLU A 100 2.31 -26.64 8.02
C GLU A 100 3.63 -25.93 8.27
N SER A 101 3.98 -25.75 9.55
CA SER A 101 5.06 -24.83 10.00
C SER A 101 6.37 -25.04 9.27
N ASP A 102 6.68 -26.29 8.90
CA ASP A 102 8.01 -26.68 8.45
C ASP A 102 8.13 -26.71 6.91
N THR A 103 7.02 -26.57 6.18
CA THR A 103 7.00 -26.77 4.71
C THR A 103 7.76 -25.69 3.94
N PHE A 104 7.86 -24.48 4.51
CA PHE A 104 8.46 -23.31 3.86
C PHE A 104 9.70 -22.76 4.56
N ASP A 105 10.16 -23.42 5.64
CA ASP A 105 11.34 -23.02 6.42
C ASP A 105 12.60 -22.92 5.56
N TRP A 106 12.70 -23.74 4.50
CA TRP A 106 13.81 -23.72 3.56
C TRP A 106 14.08 -22.32 2.99
N CYS A 107 13.04 -21.51 2.74
CA CYS A 107 13.18 -20.18 2.14
C CYS A 107 13.77 -19.13 3.11
N LEU A 108 13.61 -19.36 4.42
CA LEU A 108 14.10 -18.46 5.48
C LEU A 108 15.37 -18.95 6.18
N THR A 109 15.73 -20.22 5.98
CA THR A 109 16.87 -20.87 6.65
C THR A 109 18.01 -21.14 5.68
N ASP A 110 17.70 -21.39 4.40
CA ASP A 110 18.72 -21.71 3.42
C ASP A 110 19.38 -20.44 2.84
N LYS A 111 20.71 -20.46 2.81
CA LYS A 111 21.54 -19.40 2.23
C LYS A 111 21.87 -19.68 0.76
N GLN A 112 21.49 -20.84 0.25
CA GLN A 112 21.76 -21.24 -1.12
C GLN A 112 20.69 -20.68 -2.06
N VAL A 113 21.13 -20.19 -3.22
CA VAL A 113 20.25 -19.87 -4.34
C VAL A 113 19.85 -21.20 -4.98
N PRO A 114 18.55 -21.48 -5.19
CA PRO A 114 18.14 -22.67 -5.92
C PRO A 114 18.79 -22.68 -7.32
N ILE A 115 19.54 -23.74 -7.62
CA ILE A 115 20.30 -23.94 -8.88
C ILE A 115 19.38 -23.83 -10.13
N SER A 116 18.07 -23.95 -9.94
CA SER A 116 17.03 -23.99 -10.96
C SER A 116 16.64 -22.64 -11.57
N HIS A 117 17.13 -21.51 -11.05
CA HIS A 117 16.75 -20.17 -11.54
C HIS A 117 17.97 -19.24 -11.75
N PRO A 118 18.14 -18.65 -12.96
CA PRO A 118 19.25 -17.74 -13.26
C PRO A 118 19.26 -16.42 -12.46
N GLU A 119 18.16 -16.07 -11.80
CA GLU A 119 18.07 -14.97 -10.84
C GLU A 119 17.20 -15.42 -9.66
N PRO A 120 17.66 -15.25 -8.41
CA PRO A 120 18.50 -14.16 -7.92
C PRO A 120 19.93 -14.57 -7.51
N ALA A 121 20.89 -13.64 -7.55
CA ALA A 121 22.27 -13.85 -7.07
C ALA A 121 22.41 -14.07 -5.55
N ILE A 122 21.32 -13.93 -4.79
CA ILE A 122 21.27 -14.04 -3.32
C ILE A 122 20.00 -14.78 -2.89
N SER A 123 20.04 -15.45 -1.73
CA SER A 123 18.86 -16.12 -1.18
C SER A 123 17.79 -15.11 -0.73
N PHE A 124 16.54 -15.58 -0.55
CA PHE A 124 15.46 -14.74 -0.06
C PHE A 124 15.78 -14.14 1.32
N GLN A 125 16.36 -14.94 2.22
CA GLN A 125 16.79 -14.48 3.54
C GLN A 125 17.80 -13.32 3.44
N GLU A 126 18.81 -13.45 2.57
CA GLU A 126 19.82 -12.39 2.40
C GLU A 126 19.21 -11.14 1.76
N TRP A 127 18.29 -11.32 0.81
CA TRP A 127 17.54 -10.21 0.24
C TRP A 127 16.71 -9.45 1.29
N LEU A 128 16.11 -10.13 2.28
CA LEU A 128 15.39 -9.46 3.37
C LEU A 128 16.31 -8.58 4.25
N ILE A 129 17.59 -8.93 4.39
CA ILE A 129 18.53 -8.25 5.30
C ILE A 129 19.30 -7.14 4.59
N ARG A 130 19.71 -7.37 3.33
CA ARG A 130 20.61 -6.48 2.58
C ARG A 130 20.12 -6.11 1.19
N GLY A 131 19.05 -6.74 0.73
CA GLY A 131 18.50 -6.54 -0.59
C GLY A 131 17.86 -5.17 -0.76
N ASN A 132 17.65 -4.81 -2.03
CA ASN A 132 16.92 -3.63 -2.45
C ASN A 132 15.97 -4.04 -3.60
N GLY A 133 15.00 -3.18 -3.91
CA GLY A 133 14.09 -3.39 -5.03
C GLY A 133 12.99 -4.42 -4.75
N VAL A 134 12.66 -5.24 -5.74
CA VAL A 134 11.55 -6.20 -5.71
C VAL A 134 12.10 -7.63 -5.81
N PHE A 135 11.73 -8.50 -4.87
CA PHE A 135 11.99 -9.94 -4.97
C PHE A 135 10.80 -10.65 -5.61
N HIS A 136 11.02 -11.33 -6.74
CA HIS A 136 9.97 -11.99 -7.48
C HIS A 136 9.89 -13.48 -7.12
N ILE A 137 8.78 -13.90 -6.51
CA ILE A 137 8.47 -15.33 -6.28
C ILE A 137 7.55 -15.80 -7.40
N SER A 138 8.07 -16.66 -8.27
CA SER A 138 7.34 -17.22 -9.41
C SER A 138 7.07 -18.72 -9.21
N GLY A 139 6.07 -19.25 -9.91
CA GLY A 139 5.68 -20.66 -9.79
C GLY A 139 4.41 -20.98 -10.56
N LYS A 140 4.19 -22.26 -10.86
CA LYS A 140 3.02 -22.75 -11.62
C LYS A 140 1.69 -22.37 -10.95
N LEU A 141 0.61 -22.36 -11.73
CA LEU A 141 -0.74 -22.19 -11.16
C LEU A 141 -1.01 -23.30 -10.13
N GLY A 142 -1.63 -22.95 -9.00
CA GLY A 142 -1.87 -23.90 -7.91
C GLY A 142 -0.65 -24.32 -7.09
N SER A 143 0.56 -23.80 -7.36
CA SER A 143 1.79 -24.19 -6.64
C SER A 143 1.90 -23.66 -5.20
N GLY A 144 0.84 -23.12 -4.61
CA GLY A 144 0.83 -22.62 -3.24
C GLY A 144 1.53 -21.27 -3.02
N LYS A 145 1.76 -20.43 -4.04
CA LYS A 145 2.42 -19.11 -3.90
C LYS A 145 1.75 -18.20 -2.86
N SER A 146 0.42 -18.11 -2.86
CA SER A 146 -0.31 -17.32 -1.88
C SER A 146 -0.15 -17.88 -0.46
N THR A 147 -0.09 -19.21 -0.32
CA THR A 147 0.20 -19.90 0.94
C THR A 147 1.61 -19.59 1.43
N LEU A 148 2.60 -19.64 0.54
CA LEU A 148 3.98 -19.23 0.83
C LEU A 148 4.04 -17.75 1.25
N MET A 149 3.41 -16.85 0.52
CA MET A 149 3.37 -15.43 0.88
C MET A 149 2.71 -15.19 2.25
N LYS A 150 1.62 -15.90 2.57
CA LYS A 150 0.96 -15.85 3.89
C LYS A 150 1.90 -16.36 4.98
N TYR A 151 2.62 -17.44 4.74
CA TYR A 151 3.63 -17.95 5.67
C TYR A 151 4.73 -16.91 5.90
N LEU A 152 5.38 -16.41 4.83
CA LEU A 152 6.49 -15.46 4.93
C LEU A 152 6.11 -14.19 5.69
N VAL A 153 4.94 -13.64 5.38
CA VAL A 153 4.44 -12.40 6.00
C VAL A 153 4.16 -12.55 7.50
N ASN A 154 3.68 -13.72 7.94
CA ASN A 154 3.38 -13.98 9.35
C ASN A 154 4.57 -14.58 10.13
N HIS A 155 5.65 -14.94 9.44
CA HIS A 155 6.79 -15.58 10.08
C HIS A 155 7.67 -14.56 10.82
N ALA A 156 7.98 -14.83 12.08
CA ALA A 156 8.74 -13.92 12.95
C ALA A 156 10.11 -13.54 12.37
N VAL A 157 10.81 -14.52 11.77
CA VAL A 157 12.14 -14.30 11.15
C VAL A 157 12.08 -13.28 10.01
N THR A 158 11.00 -13.23 9.24
CA THR A 158 10.84 -12.26 8.16
C THR A 158 10.85 -10.84 8.71
N LYS A 159 10.06 -10.59 9.77
CA LYS A 159 10.01 -9.29 10.43
C LYS A 159 11.35 -8.93 11.04
N THR A 160 11.99 -9.85 11.76
CA THR A 160 13.32 -9.63 12.35
C THR A 160 14.39 -9.29 11.31
N ASN A 161 14.36 -9.93 10.14
CA ASN A 161 15.32 -9.64 9.08
C ASN A 161 15.07 -8.28 8.41
N LEU A 162 13.82 -7.90 8.20
CA LEU A 162 13.47 -6.58 7.68
C LEU A 162 13.75 -5.45 8.70
N GLU A 163 13.65 -5.73 9.99
CA GLU A 163 14.06 -4.79 11.04
C GLU A 163 15.57 -4.55 10.99
N LYS A 164 16.38 -5.59 10.74
CA LYS A 164 17.83 -5.44 10.50
C LYS A 164 18.10 -4.58 9.26
N TRP A 165 17.37 -4.80 8.17
CA TRP A 165 17.48 -4.00 6.95
C TRP A 165 17.11 -2.53 7.18
N ALA A 166 16.04 -2.28 7.95
CA ALA A 166 15.60 -0.93 8.28
C ALA A 166 16.61 -0.18 9.18
N GLY A 167 17.35 -0.89 10.02
CA GLY A 167 18.34 -0.31 10.93
C GLY A 167 17.67 0.66 11.91
N SER A 168 18.08 1.93 11.88
CA SER A 168 17.46 2.99 12.70
C SER A 168 16.21 3.62 12.08
N ARG A 169 15.82 3.23 10.86
CA ARG A 169 14.67 3.77 10.15
C ARG A 169 13.38 3.08 10.60
N ARG A 170 12.25 3.79 10.47
CA ARG A 170 10.93 3.19 10.71
C ARG A 170 10.61 2.18 9.61
N LEU A 171 10.45 0.90 9.97
CA LEU A 171 9.96 -0.13 9.07
C LEU A 171 8.46 0.09 8.80
N ILE A 172 8.09 0.16 7.52
CA ILE A 172 6.70 0.11 7.06
C ILE A 172 6.50 -1.26 6.42
N PHE A 173 5.61 -2.06 6.99
CA PHE A 173 5.30 -3.40 6.51
C PHE A 173 3.85 -3.43 6.02
N ALA A 174 3.66 -3.72 4.74
CA ALA A 174 2.35 -3.77 4.10
C ALA A 174 2.21 -5.06 3.30
N GLN A 175 1.01 -5.65 3.32
CA GLN A 175 0.70 -6.89 2.62
C GLN A 175 -0.58 -6.71 1.79
N PHE A 176 -0.57 -7.28 0.60
CA PHE A 176 -1.74 -7.31 -0.28
C PHE A 176 -1.82 -8.68 -0.94
N PHE A 177 -3.00 -9.30 -0.85
CA PHE A 177 -3.29 -10.57 -1.52
C PHE A 177 -4.38 -10.30 -2.54
N SER A 178 -4.04 -10.37 -3.83
CA SER A 178 -5.06 -10.37 -4.87
C SER A 178 -5.96 -11.59 -4.67
N GLY A 179 -7.27 -11.35 -4.61
CA GLY A 179 -8.24 -12.42 -4.80
C GLY A 179 -8.04 -13.01 -6.19
N ASN A 180 -8.31 -14.29 -6.36
CA ASN A 180 -8.45 -14.80 -7.70
C ASN A 180 -9.61 -14.07 -8.38
N LEU A 181 -9.40 -13.64 -9.62
CA LEU A 181 -10.48 -13.61 -10.62
C LEU A 181 -10.84 -15.08 -10.91
N ASP A 182 -11.53 -15.75 -9.99
CA ASP A 182 -12.02 -17.10 -10.25
C ASP A 182 -13.52 -16.99 -10.48
N ALA A 183 -13.97 -17.29 -11.69
CA ALA A 183 -14.25 -18.66 -12.08
C ALA A 183 -15.45 -19.16 -11.28
N VAL A 184 -16.61 -18.61 -11.64
CA VAL A 184 -17.88 -19.32 -11.70
C VAL A 184 -18.43 -19.06 -13.09
#